data_AF-A0A817ZKE4-F1
#
_entry.id   AF-A0A817ZKE4-F1
#
_cell.length_a   1.000
_cell.length_b   1.000
_cell.length_c   1.000
_cell.angle_alpha   90.00
_cell.angle_beta   90.00
_cell.angle_gamma   90.00
#
_symmetry.space_group_name_H-M   'P 1'
#
loop_
_entity.id
_entity.type
_entity.pdbx_description
1 polymer ?
#
loop_
_entity_poly.entity_id
_entity_poly.type
_entity_poly.pdbx_seq_one_letter_code
_entity_poly.pdbx_strand_id
1 'polypeptide(L)'
;MLIIGLIGSLSSGKHLIADILHEQYDFVILEYKDFKKKKDHTAKECLSKVKETWPKNVVIVGIDSLKAMTEIRDNPQFFPIAIEGPLILRFQRQKHPIIHSLEMFVQLDDYLMFGLSSNEQYIENMLENLHLDSKDISPLNKCMDSCDLRLINDTNDRRNLEKKLADLLSVNSKDQQSTTTTKLLCPNWDQYFLMLAWITASQLV
;
A
#
# COMPACT_ATOMS: atom_id res chain seq x y z
N MET A 1 -11.15 13.79 -4.48
CA MET A 1 -9.89 13.43 -3.83
C MET A 1 -9.87 11.92 -3.67
N LEU A 2 -8.79 11.29 -4.14
CA LEU A 2 -8.54 9.88 -3.98
C LEU A 2 -7.34 9.68 -3.05
N ILE A 3 -7.45 8.78 -2.08
CA ILE A 3 -6.34 8.41 -1.21
C ILE A 3 -5.98 6.96 -1.52
N ILE A 4 -4.78 6.73 -2.06
CA ILE A 4 -4.31 5.38 -2.38
C ILE A 4 -3.33 4.93 -1.30
N GLY A 5 -3.60 3.79 -0.65
CA GLY A 5 -2.66 3.17 0.28
C GLY A 5 -1.84 2.09 -0.41
N LEU A 6 -0.53 2.25 -0.52
CA LEU A 6 0.35 1.23 -1.09
C LEU A 6 0.94 0.34 0.01
N ILE A 7 0.46 -0.91 0.02
CA ILE A 7 0.90 -1.99 0.91
C ILE A 7 1.63 -3.01 0.05
N GLY A 8 2.63 -3.72 0.57
CA GLY A 8 3.28 -4.76 -0.21
C GLY A 8 4.58 -5.25 0.36
N SER A 9 5.06 -6.36 -0.17
CA SER A 9 6.26 -7.05 0.31
C SER A 9 7.55 -6.26 0.09
N LEU A 10 8.66 -6.72 0.66
CA LEU A 10 9.96 -6.10 0.41
C LEU A 10 10.26 -6.05 -1.10
N SER A 11 10.74 -4.90 -1.58
CA SER A 11 11.14 -4.68 -2.98
C SER A 11 10.12 -5.07 -4.05
N SER A 12 8.82 -4.99 -3.71
CA SER A 12 7.72 -5.21 -4.68
C SER A 12 7.55 -4.07 -5.70
N GLY A 13 8.19 -2.92 -5.48
CA GLY A 13 8.10 -1.75 -6.37
C GLY A 13 7.08 -0.69 -5.93
N LYS A 14 6.73 -0.65 -4.64
CA LYS A 14 5.83 0.35 -4.04
C LYS A 14 6.22 1.80 -4.36
N HIS A 15 7.49 2.11 -4.18
CA HIS A 15 8.02 3.45 -4.45
C HIS A 15 7.96 3.78 -5.95
N LEU A 16 8.29 2.83 -6.81
CA LEU A 16 8.17 3.01 -8.26
C LEU A 16 6.73 3.34 -8.69
N ILE A 17 5.74 2.70 -8.08
CA ILE A 17 4.32 3.00 -8.35
C ILE A 17 3.94 4.38 -7.83
N ALA A 18 4.41 4.75 -6.63
CA ALA A 18 4.20 6.08 -6.08
C ALA A 18 4.80 7.17 -6.99
N ASP A 19 6.01 6.95 -7.51
CA ASP A 19 6.70 7.85 -8.44
C ASP A 19 5.90 8.01 -9.74
N ILE A 20 5.40 6.90 -10.31
CA ILE A 20 4.54 6.94 -11.52
C ILE A 20 3.27 7.75 -11.24
N LEU A 21 2.61 7.54 -10.10
CA LEU A 21 1.39 8.26 -9.72
C LEU A 21 1.64 9.75 -9.51
N HIS A 22 2.79 10.11 -8.95
CA HIS A 22 3.20 11.50 -8.79
C HIS A 22 3.49 12.16 -10.14
N GLU A 23 4.34 11.54 -10.96
CA GLU A 23 4.80 12.12 -12.23
C GLU A 23 3.68 12.22 -13.28
N GLN A 24 2.81 11.21 -13.38
CA GLN A 24 1.80 11.15 -14.45
C GLN A 24 0.41 11.67 -14.04
N TYR A 25 0.08 11.60 -12.74
CA TYR A 25 -1.27 11.89 -12.26
C TYR A 25 -1.31 12.97 -11.15
N ASP A 26 -0.19 13.64 -10.87
CA ASP A 26 -0.04 14.72 -9.87
C ASP A 26 -0.50 14.33 -8.46
N PHE A 27 -0.28 13.06 -8.07
CA PHE A 27 -0.53 12.65 -6.70
C PHE A 27 0.54 13.19 -5.75
N VAL A 28 0.15 13.56 -4.54
CA VAL A 28 1.08 13.89 -3.46
C VAL A 28 1.48 12.61 -2.73
N ILE A 29 2.79 12.35 -2.62
CA ILE A 29 3.30 11.18 -1.91
C ILE A 29 3.46 11.52 -0.42
N LEU A 30 2.92 10.66 0.45
CA LEU A 30 3.13 10.67 1.89
C LEU A 30 3.75 9.34 2.33
N GLU A 31 4.90 9.38 3.00
CA GLU A 31 5.51 8.18 3.56
C GLU A 31 4.98 7.92 4.98
N TYR A 32 4.38 6.75 5.20
CA TYR A 32 3.81 6.40 6.50
C TYR A 32 4.89 6.30 7.60
N LYS A 33 6.13 5.95 7.21
CA LYS A 33 7.30 5.87 8.11
C LYS A 33 7.62 7.21 8.81
N ASP A 34 7.35 8.34 8.16
CA ASP A 34 7.62 9.66 8.74
C ASP A 34 6.73 9.97 9.94
N PHE A 35 5.54 9.36 9.97
CA PHE A 35 4.60 9.52 11.06
C PHE A 35 4.92 8.56 12.22
N LYS A 36 5.48 7.38 11.93
CA LYS A 36 5.82 6.39 12.97
C LYS A 36 6.83 6.91 13.99
N LYS A 37 7.75 7.78 13.55
CA LYS A 37 8.76 8.40 14.42
C LYS A 37 8.17 9.27 15.53
N LYS A 38 6.92 9.70 15.42
CA LYS A 38 6.24 10.61 16.37
C LYS A 38 5.35 9.90 17.43
N LYS A 39 5.41 8.57 17.48
CA LYS A 39 4.97 7.64 18.53
C LYS A 39 3.51 7.56 19.00
N ASP A 40 2.66 8.58 18.98
CA ASP A 40 1.36 8.43 19.66
C ASP A 40 0.09 8.54 18.78
N HIS A 41 0.16 9.17 17.59
CA HIS A 41 -1.02 9.38 16.73
C HIS A 41 -0.74 9.22 15.22
N THR A 42 0.03 8.19 14.85
CA THR A 42 0.56 7.97 13.50
C THR A 42 -0.50 8.05 12.38
N ALA A 43 -1.59 7.31 12.50
CA ALA A 43 -2.63 7.28 11.46
C ALA A 43 -3.50 8.55 11.47
N LYS A 44 -3.84 9.09 12.65
CA LYS A 44 -4.60 10.34 12.76
C LYS A 44 -3.83 11.55 12.21
N GLU A 45 -2.52 11.63 12.44
CA GLU A 45 -1.65 12.68 11.88
C GLU A 45 -1.48 12.50 10.36
N CYS A 46 -1.42 11.25 9.88
CA CYS A 46 -1.45 10.99 8.44
C CYS A 46 -2.74 11.53 7.82
N LEU A 47 -3.90 11.24 8.43
CA LEU A 47 -5.19 11.73 7.98
C LEU A 47 -5.33 13.26 8.08
N SER A 48 -4.76 13.91 9.10
CA SER A 48 -4.79 15.37 9.18
C SER A 48 -3.99 16.01 8.05
N LYS A 49 -2.81 15.48 7.71
CA LYS A 49 -2.03 15.96 6.56
C LYS A 49 -2.72 15.71 5.22
N VAL A 50 -3.40 14.57 5.08
CA VAL A 50 -4.23 14.31 3.89
C VAL A 50 -5.31 15.39 3.74
N LYS A 51 -5.96 15.78 4.85
CA LYS A 51 -6.96 16.87 4.87
C LYS A 51 -6.37 18.23 4.52
N GLU A 52 -5.16 18.55 5.00
CA GLU A 52 -4.44 19.78 4.65
C GLU A 52 -4.07 19.84 3.16
N THR A 53 -3.86 18.68 2.54
CA THR A 53 -3.47 18.56 1.14
C THR A 53 -4.67 18.64 0.17
N TRP A 54 -5.89 18.82 0.70
CA TRP A 54 -7.10 19.02 -0.10
C TRP A 54 -6.95 20.24 -1.03
N PRO A 55 -7.33 20.14 -2.33
CA PRO A 55 -8.12 19.10 -2.99
C PRO A 55 -7.31 18.02 -3.76
N LYS A 56 -6.00 17.92 -3.57
CA LYS A 56 -5.14 17.03 -4.37
C LYS A 56 -5.30 15.55 -4.01
N ASN A 57 -5.03 14.66 -4.97
CA ASN A 57 -4.99 13.22 -4.71
C ASN A 57 -3.71 12.83 -3.97
N VAL A 58 -3.78 11.81 -3.11
CA VAL A 58 -2.68 11.46 -2.20
C VAL A 58 -2.36 9.96 -2.30
N VAL A 59 -1.08 9.62 -2.33
CA VAL A 59 -0.57 8.24 -2.20
C VAL A 59 0.13 8.11 -0.86
N ILE A 60 -0.31 7.16 -0.03
CA ILE A 60 0.34 6.81 1.23
C ILE A 60 1.17 5.55 0.99
N VAL A 61 2.48 5.65 1.19
CA VAL A 61 3.43 4.53 0.98
C VAL A 61 3.90 3.96 2.30
N GLY A 62 3.93 2.63 2.41
CA GLY A 62 4.58 1.95 3.53
C GLY A 62 3.69 1.71 4.74
N ILE A 63 2.39 1.52 4.51
CA ILE A 63 1.47 1.02 5.54
C ILE A 63 1.80 -0.46 5.78
N ASP A 64 2.18 -0.80 7.00
CA ASP A 64 2.66 -2.13 7.40
C ASP A 64 1.91 -2.68 8.62
N SER A 65 1.07 -1.87 9.27
CA SER A 65 0.29 -2.28 10.44
C SER A 65 -1.19 -2.41 10.09
N LEU A 66 -1.80 -3.51 10.53
CA LEU A 66 -3.25 -3.73 10.38
C LEU A 66 -4.06 -2.65 11.10
N LYS A 67 -3.62 -2.21 12.27
CA LYS A 67 -4.28 -1.13 13.04
C LYS A 67 -4.29 0.18 12.27
N ALA A 68 -3.15 0.54 11.67
CA ALA A 68 -3.02 1.71 10.82
C ALA A 68 -3.95 1.63 9.60
N MET A 69 -4.02 0.47 8.97
CA MET A 69 -4.91 0.23 7.83
C MET A 69 -6.37 0.41 8.24
N THR A 70 -6.81 -0.18 9.35
CA THR A 70 -8.20 -0.04 9.82
C THR A 70 -8.55 1.43 10.13
N GLU A 71 -7.67 2.17 10.79
CA GLU A 71 -7.91 3.59 11.13
C GLU A 71 -7.97 4.49 9.89
N ILE A 72 -7.13 4.23 8.88
CA ILE A 72 -7.16 5.00 7.63
C ILE A 72 -8.38 4.61 6.78
N ARG A 73 -8.79 3.34 6.83
CA ARG A 73 -9.95 2.78 6.09
C ARG A 73 -11.30 3.34 6.53
N ASP A 74 -11.40 3.91 7.73
CA ASP A 74 -12.60 4.66 8.14
C ASP A 74 -12.92 5.83 7.17
N ASN A 75 -11.96 6.24 6.33
CA ASN A 75 -12.19 7.22 5.27
C ASN A 75 -12.75 6.54 4.00
N PRO A 76 -13.94 6.95 3.53
CA PRO A 76 -14.58 6.33 2.36
C PRO A 76 -13.83 6.57 1.04
N GLN A 77 -12.83 7.46 1.01
CA GLN A 77 -12.00 7.76 -0.15
C GLN A 77 -10.64 7.04 -0.13
N PHE A 78 -10.41 6.17 0.87
CA PHE A 78 -9.19 5.40 1.00
C PHE A 78 -9.29 4.07 0.25
N PHE A 79 -8.32 3.83 -0.62
CA PHE A 79 -8.22 2.62 -1.44
C PHE A 79 -6.89 1.92 -1.22
N PRO A 80 -6.85 0.84 -0.42
CA PRO A 80 -5.65 0.05 -0.22
C PRO A 80 -5.36 -0.85 -1.43
N ILE A 81 -4.15 -0.73 -1.96
CA ILE A 81 -3.60 -1.55 -3.04
C ILE A 81 -2.43 -2.36 -2.49
N ALA A 82 -2.53 -3.67 -2.55
CA ALA A 82 -1.45 -4.60 -2.26
C ALA A 82 -0.58 -4.79 -3.51
N ILE A 83 0.73 -4.61 -3.37
CA ILE A 83 1.71 -4.74 -4.43
C ILE A 83 2.59 -5.95 -4.13
N GLU A 84 2.55 -6.90 -5.05
CA GLU A 84 3.33 -8.13 -5.02
C GLU A 84 4.31 -8.19 -6.18
N GLY A 85 5.25 -9.11 -6.11
CA GLY A 85 6.16 -9.38 -7.21
C GLY A 85 6.83 -10.74 -7.06
N PRO A 86 7.25 -11.38 -8.16
CA PRO A 86 8.00 -12.64 -8.12
C PRO A 86 9.25 -12.51 -7.24
N LEU A 87 9.51 -13.51 -6.40
CA LEU A 87 10.57 -13.47 -5.39
C LEU A 87 11.95 -13.19 -5.98
N ILE A 88 12.29 -13.83 -7.09
CA ILE A 88 13.57 -13.62 -7.80
C ILE A 88 13.70 -12.17 -8.27
N LEU A 89 12.62 -11.58 -8.80
CA LEU A 89 12.65 -10.18 -9.25
C LEU A 89 12.74 -9.21 -8.09
N ARG A 90 12.05 -9.47 -6.98
CA ARG A 90 12.16 -8.68 -5.74
C ARG A 90 13.59 -8.69 -5.20
N PHE A 91 14.25 -9.85 -5.23
CA PHE A 91 15.65 -9.98 -4.84
C PHE A 91 16.59 -9.23 -5.79
N GLN A 92 16.39 -9.33 -7.11
CA GLN A 92 17.19 -8.56 -8.09
C GLN A 92 17.05 -7.04 -7.95
N ARG A 93 15.86 -6.57 -7.53
CA ARG A 93 15.59 -5.15 -7.25
C ARG A 93 16.17 -4.70 -5.92
N GLN A 94 16.44 -5.63 -5.00
CA GLN A 94 17.07 -5.35 -3.72
C GLN A 94 18.52 -4.89 -3.96
N LYS A 95 18.78 -3.60 -3.72
CA LYS A 95 20.13 -3.02 -3.82
C LYS A 95 20.83 -2.93 -2.46
N HIS A 96 20.25 -3.52 -1.41
CA HIS A 96 20.73 -3.30 -0.06
C HIS A 96 21.99 -4.10 0.22
N PRO A 97 23.09 -3.47 0.66
CA PRO A 97 24.40 -4.12 0.80
C PRO A 97 24.41 -5.24 1.85
N ILE A 98 23.45 -5.23 2.78
CA ILE A 98 23.32 -6.22 3.85
C ILE A 98 22.79 -7.56 3.31
N ILE A 99 21.86 -7.52 2.36
CA ILE A 99 21.20 -8.71 1.84
C ILE A 99 21.98 -9.22 0.64
N HIS A 100 22.90 -10.14 0.91
CA HIS A 100 23.85 -10.66 -0.08
C HIS A 100 23.45 -12.04 -0.61
N SER A 101 22.58 -12.77 0.09
CA SER A 101 22.10 -14.09 -0.33
C SER A 101 20.58 -14.12 -0.48
N LEU A 102 20.11 -15.03 -1.34
CA LEU A 102 18.69 -15.25 -1.56
C LEU A 102 18.02 -15.81 -0.29
N GLU A 103 18.72 -16.68 0.43
CA GLU A 103 18.23 -17.31 1.65
C GLU A 103 17.96 -16.27 2.73
N MET A 104 18.87 -15.30 2.88
CA MET A 104 18.73 -14.19 3.83
C MET A 104 17.55 -13.29 3.44
N PHE A 105 17.36 -13.05 2.14
CA PHE A 105 16.21 -12.30 1.63
C PHE A 105 14.89 -13.02 1.94
N VAL A 106 14.82 -14.33 1.71
CA VAL A 106 13.62 -15.15 1.98
C VAL A 106 13.30 -15.16 3.47
N GLN A 107 14.29 -15.36 4.35
CA GLN A 107 14.10 -15.33 5.79
C GLN A 107 13.51 -14.01 6.28
N LEU A 108 14.00 -12.89 5.75
CA LEU A 108 13.51 -11.58 6.10
C LEU A 108 12.09 -11.33 5.53
N ASP A 109 11.83 -11.72 4.29
CA ASP A 109 10.50 -11.60 3.68
C ASP A 109 9.46 -12.44 4.44
N ASP A 110 9.80 -13.68 4.81
CA ASP A 110 8.95 -14.57 5.60
C ASP A 110 8.66 -14.00 6.99
N TYR A 111 9.68 -13.43 7.65
CA TYR A 111 9.49 -12.76 8.93
C TYR A 111 8.54 -11.56 8.82
N LEU A 112 8.69 -10.71 7.80
CA LEU A 112 7.79 -9.58 7.59
C LEU A 112 6.37 -10.02 7.20
N MET A 113 6.24 -11.06 6.39
CA MET A 113 4.96 -11.55 5.89
C MET A 113 4.16 -12.31 6.93
N PHE A 114 4.81 -13.21 7.67
CA PHE A 114 4.15 -14.18 8.54
C PHE A 114 4.50 -14.02 10.02
N GLY A 115 5.52 -13.23 10.36
CA GLY A 115 6.02 -13.11 11.73
C GLY A 115 6.71 -14.38 12.23
N LEU A 116 7.15 -15.26 11.33
CA LEU A 116 7.77 -16.54 11.68
C LEU A 116 9.28 -16.42 11.57
N SER A 117 10.01 -16.59 12.68
CA SER A 117 11.44 -16.91 12.59
C SER A 117 11.94 -17.71 13.79
N SER A 118 12.84 -18.65 13.53
CA SER A 118 13.51 -19.45 14.56
C SER A 118 14.62 -18.67 15.29
N ASN A 119 15.07 -17.53 14.72
CA ASN A 119 16.19 -16.72 15.18
C ASN A 119 15.82 -15.22 15.23
N GLU A 120 14.86 -14.87 16.10
CA GLU A 120 14.30 -13.51 16.21
C GLU A 120 15.39 -12.43 16.40
N GLN A 121 16.38 -12.68 17.26
CA GLN A 121 17.44 -11.71 17.58
C GLN A 121 18.32 -11.33 16.38
N TYR A 122 18.61 -12.27 15.48
CA TYR A 122 19.42 -11.98 14.28
C TYR A 122 18.65 -11.13 13.29
N ILE A 123 17.36 -11.41 13.14
CA ILE A 123 16.48 -10.68 12.23
C ILE A 123 16.16 -9.29 12.80
N GLU A 124 15.96 -9.15 14.12
CA GLU A 124 15.78 -7.85 14.78
C GLU A 124 16.98 -6.93 14.54
N ASN A 125 18.21 -7.42 14.75
CA ASN A 125 19.42 -6.67 14.43
C ASN A 125 19.49 -6.30 12.94
N MET A 126 19.05 -7.19 12.05
CA MET A 126 19.01 -6.91 10.61
C MET A 126 17.96 -5.84 10.26
N LEU A 127 16.79 -5.88 10.89
CA LEU A 127 15.71 -4.91 10.71
C LEU A 127 16.13 -3.53 11.22
N GLU A 128 16.80 -3.45 12.36
CA GLU A 128 17.37 -2.19 12.88
C GLU A 128 18.36 -1.58 11.89
N ASN A 129 19.26 -2.41 11.32
CA ASN A 129 20.20 -1.98 10.29
C ASN A 129 19.52 -1.59 8.96
N LEU A 130 18.32 -2.11 8.71
CA LEU A 130 17.47 -1.76 7.57
C LEU A 130 16.51 -0.60 7.86
N HIS A 131 16.58 -0.02 9.06
CA HIS A 131 15.64 1.00 9.55
C HIS A 131 14.16 0.57 9.40
N LEU A 132 13.89 -0.70 9.67
CA LEU A 132 12.57 -1.29 9.74
C LEU A 132 12.20 -1.46 11.22
N ASP A 133 11.10 -0.84 11.65
CA ASP A 133 10.67 -0.88 13.05
C ASP A 133 10.14 -2.28 13.42
N SER A 134 10.80 -2.96 14.36
CA SER A 134 10.47 -4.32 14.82
C SER A 134 9.30 -4.39 15.82
N LYS A 135 8.87 -3.26 16.39
CA LYS A 135 8.06 -3.26 17.62
C LYS A 135 6.55 -3.44 17.46
N ASP A 136 6.02 -3.44 16.23
CA ASP A 136 4.57 -3.60 15.96
C ASP A 136 4.32 -4.36 14.65
N ILE A 137 5.08 -5.44 14.39
CA ILE A 137 4.92 -6.23 13.16
C ILE A 137 3.70 -7.13 13.29
N SER A 138 2.51 -6.58 12.99
CA SER A 138 1.42 -7.43 12.52
C SER A 138 1.85 -8.08 11.21
N PRO A 139 1.54 -9.36 10.98
CA PRO A 139 2.03 -10.06 9.80
C PRO A 139 1.43 -9.40 8.56
N LEU A 140 2.31 -8.97 7.64
CA LEU A 140 1.95 -8.15 6.48
C LEU A 140 0.93 -8.85 5.58
N ASN A 141 0.92 -10.18 5.58
CA ASN A 141 -0.06 -10.99 4.85
C ASN A 141 -1.51 -10.60 5.18
N LYS A 142 -1.84 -10.39 6.46
CA LYS A 142 -3.19 -9.98 6.90
C LYS A 142 -3.55 -8.59 6.41
N CYS A 143 -2.56 -7.69 6.34
CA CYS A 143 -2.75 -6.35 5.79
C CYS A 143 -3.02 -6.43 4.27
N MET A 144 -2.28 -7.27 3.55
CA MET A 144 -2.48 -7.48 2.11
C MET A 144 -3.80 -8.18 1.78
N ASP A 145 -4.25 -9.11 2.63
CA ASP A 145 -5.56 -9.75 2.50
C ASP A 145 -6.72 -8.78 2.67
N SER A 146 -6.52 -7.71 3.45
CA SER A 146 -7.53 -6.68 3.66
C SER A 146 -7.60 -5.63 2.54
N CYS A 147 -6.69 -5.67 1.57
CA CYS A 147 -6.63 -4.73 0.46
C CYS A 147 -7.70 -5.03 -0.60
N ASP A 148 -8.20 -3.97 -1.25
CA ASP A 148 -9.26 -4.11 -2.25
C ASP A 148 -8.71 -4.51 -3.64
N LEU A 149 -7.46 -4.12 -3.92
CA LEU A 149 -6.78 -4.45 -5.18
C LEU A 149 -5.44 -5.13 -4.90
N ARG A 150 -5.10 -6.13 -5.73
CA ARG A 150 -3.75 -6.68 -5.81
C ARG A 150 -3.12 -6.39 -7.16
N LEU A 151 -1.92 -5.84 -7.14
CA LEU A 151 -1.10 -5.57 -8.31
C LEU A 151 0.17 -6.41 -8.27
N ILE A 152 0.37 -7.24 -9.29
CA ILE A 152 1.56 -8.06 -9.42
C ILE A 152 2.54 -7.36 -10.36
N ASN A 153 3.68 -6.95 -9.80
CA ASN A 153 4.80 -6.36 -10.51
C ASN A 153 5.78 -7.46 -10.99
N ASP A 154 5.38 -8.12 -12.06
CA ASP A 154 6.08 -9.19 -12.78
C ASP A 154 7.16 -8.69 -13.76
N THR A 155 7.29 -7.39 -13.99
CA THR A 155 8.24 -6.83 -14.96
C THR A 155 9.29 -5.95 -14.32
N ASN A 156 10.53 -5.99 -14.80
CA ASN A 156 11.56 -5.02 -14.40
C ASN A 156 11.44 -3.68 -15.17
N ASP A 157 10.60 -3.65 -16.20
CA ASP A 157 10.40 -2.47 -17.05
C ASP A 157 9.33 -1.53 -16.50
N ARG A 158 9.73 -0.29 -16.21
CA ARG A 158 8.84 0.79 -15.79
C ARG A 158 7.66 1.00 -16.75
N ARG A 159 7.88 0.93 -18.06
CA ARG A 159 6.85 1.15 -19.09
C ARG A 159 5.71 0.12 -19.05
N ASN A 160 6.01 -1.13 -18.72
CA ASN A 160 4.97 -2.18 -18.63
C ASN A 160 4.13 -1.99 -17.38
N LEU A 161 4.75 -1.57 -16.29
CA LEU A 161 4.05 -1.20 -15.07
C LEU A 161 3.16 0.05 -15.29
N GLU A 162 3.66 1.06 -16.00
CA GLU A 162 2.89 2.23 -16.39
C GLU A 162 1.66 1.86 -17.23
N LYS A 163 1.81 0.94 -18.20
CA LYS A 163 0.66 0.42 -18.96
C LYS A 163 -0.35 -0.30 -18.07
N LYS A 164 0.11 -1.18 -17.17
CA LYS A 164 -0.78 -1.88 -16.23
C LYS A 164 -1.52 -0.92 -15.30
N LEU A 165 -0.83 0.11 -14.79
CA LEU A 165 -1.45 1.15 -13.98
C LEU A 165 -2.43 1.98 -14.81
N ALA A 166 -2.05 2.36 -16.04
CA ALA A 166 -2.93 3.07 -16.95
C ALA A 166 -4.19 2.25 -17.22
N ASP A 167 -4.08 0.97 -17.54
CA ASP A 167 -5.21 0.07 -17.75
C ASP A 167 -6.12 0.01 -16.50
N LEU A 168 -5.54 -0.13 -15.30
CA LEU A 168 -6.30 -0.11 -14.05
C LEU A 168 -7.01 1.23 -13.78
N LEU A 169 -6.46 2.33 -14.28
CA LEU A 169 -7.00 3.67 -14.12
C LEU A 169 -7.93 4.07 -15.29
N SER A 170 -7.81 3.47 -16.47
CA SER A 170 -8.43 3.92 -17.74
C SER A 170 -9.65 3.11 -18.19
N VAL A 171 -10.02 2.00 -17.54
CA VAL A 171 -11.19 1.15 -17.92
C VAL A 171 -12.55 1.89 -17.80
N ASN A 172 -12.57 3.19 -17.51
CA ASN A 172 -13.77 4.01 -17.38
C ASN A 172 -14.34 4.63 -18.67
N SER A 173 -13.93 4.22 -19.89
CA SER A 173 -14.43 4.93 -21.09
C SER A 173 -15.42 4.20 -22.02
N LYS A 174 -15.55 2.86 -22.09
CA LYS A 174 -16.50 2.29 -23.09
C LYS A 174 -17.34 1.05 -22.79
N ASP A 175 -17.02 0.13 -21.88
CA ASP A 175 -17.79 -1.13 -21.85
C ASP A 175 -18.37 -1.48 -20.47
N GLN A 176 -19.69 -1.34 -20.38
CA GLN A 176 -20.52 -2.03 -19.41
C GLN A 176 -20.42 -3.55 -19.69
N GLN A 177 -19.75 -4.29 -18.83
CA GLN A 177 -20.16 -5.59 -18.27
C GLN A 177 -18.93 -6.39 -17.78
N SER A 178 -19.00 -6.80 -16.51
CA SER A 178 -18.23 -7.89 -15.91
C SER A 178 -16.71 -7.77 -15.89
N THR A 179 -16.16 -7.13 -14.86
CA THR A 179 -15.30 -7.78 -13.85
C THR A 179 -14.86 -6.72 -12.83
N THR A 180 -14.67 -7.16 -11.60
CA THR A 180 -14.76 -6.46 -10.30
C THR A 180 -13.70 -5.39 -10.00
N THR A 181 -13.09 -4.77 -11.02
CA THR A 181 -11.89 -3.92 -10.85
C THR A 181 -12.06 -2.50 -11.40
N THR A 182 -13.29 -1.98 -11.42
CA THR A 182 -13.66 -0.64 -11.92
C THR A 182 -14.28 0.24 -10.83
N LYS A 183 -13.53 0.52 -9.75
CA LYS A 183 -14.05 1.35 -8.63
C LYS A 183 -13.07 2.39 -8.07
N LEU A 184 -11.89 2.56 -8.66
CA LEU A 184 -10.83 3.37 -8.01
C LEU A 184 -10.92 4.88 -8.29
N LEU A 185 -11.42 5.33 -9.44
CA LEU A 185 -11.34 6.75 -9.81
C LEU A 185 -12.68 7.50 -9.81
N CYS A 186 -13.82 6.80 -9.84
CA CYS A 186 -15.15 7.36 -9.64
C CYS A 186 -16.07 6.23 -9.16
N PRO A 187 -16.67 6.29 -7.97
CA PRO A 187 -17.78 5.39 -7.66
C PRO A 187 -18.88 5.61 -8.70
N ASN A 188 -19.46 4.54 -9.24
CA ASN A 188 -20.70 4.66 -10.00
C ASN A 188 -21.74 5.38 -9.13
N TRP A 189 -22.64 6.17 -9.71
CA TRP A 189 -23.68 6.90 -8.96
C TRP A 189 -24.42 5.99 -7.97
N ASP A 190 -24.69 4.75 -8.36
CA ASP A 190 -25.33 3.76 -7.49
C ASP A 190 -24.49 3.41 -6.25
N GLN A 191 -23.16 3.32 -6.40
CA GLN A 191 -22.23 3.06 -5.29
C GLN A 191 -22.06 4.29 -4.41
N TYR A 192 -22.07 5.49 -5.01
CA TYR A 192 -22.05 6.75 -4.26
C TYR A 192 -23.33 6.88 -3.40
N PHE A 193 -24.49 6.58 -3.96
CA PHE A 193 -25.76 6.59 -3.22
C PHE A 193 -25.83 5.49 -2.15
N LEU A 194 -25.33 4.28 -2.43
CA LEU A 194 -25.24 3.21 -1.44
C LEU A 194 -24.28 3.59 -0.30
N MET A 195 -23.15 4.20 -0.62
CA MET A 195 -22.19 4.67 0.38
C MET A 195 -22.77 5.80 1.21
N LEU A 196 -23.46 6.77 0.60
CA LEU A 196 -24.19 7.82 1.33
C LEU A 196 -25.30 7.24 2.22
N ALA A 197 -26.05 6.27 1.72
CA ALA A 197 -27.11 5.60 2.47
C ALA A 197 -26.54 4.81 3.65
N TRP A 198 -25.40 4.14 3.46
CA TRP A 198 -24.70 3.42 4.52
C TRP A 198 -24.12 4.38 5.58
N ILE A 199 -23.50 5.49 5.15
CA ILE A 199 -22.97 6.52 6.06
C ILE A 199 -24.10 7.16 6.87
N THR A 200 -25.23 7.48 6.24
CA THR A 200 -26.38 8.06 6.97
C THR A 200 -27.01 7.05 7.93
N ALA A 201 -27.11 5.77 7.55
CA ALA A 201 -27.62 4.72 8.43
C ALA A 201 -26.72 4.46 9.66
N SER A 202 -25.40 4.51 9.48
CA SER A 202 -24.42 4.29 10.57
C SER A 202 -24.30 5.45 11.55
N GLN A 203 -24.74 6.66 11.18
CA GLN A 203 -24.79 7.83 12.09
C GLN A 203 -26.11 7.96 12.88
N LEU A 204 -27.12 7.14 12.56
CA LEU A 204 -28.45 7.14 13.20
C LEU A 204 -28.56 6.15 14.38
N VAL A 205 -27.46 5.51 14.77
CA VAL A 205 -27.33 4.60 15.92
C VAL A 205 -26.41 5.25 16.95
#